data_AF-A0A398ARM7-F1
#
_entry.id   AF-A0A398ARM7-F1
#
_cell.length_a   1.000
_cell.length_b   1.000
_cell.length_c   1.000
_cell.angle_alpha   90.00
_cell.angle_beta   90.00
_cell.angle_gamma   90.00
#
_symmetry.space_group_name_H-M   'P 1'
#
loop_
_entity.id
_entity.type
_entity.pdbx_description
1 polymer ?
#
loop_
_entity_poly.entity_id
_entity_poly.type
_entity_poly.pdbx_seq_one_letter_code
_entity_poly.pdbx_strand_id
1 'polypeptide(L)'
;MEKMESFLFTSESVNEGHPDKLCDQISDAILDACLEQDPESKVACETCTKTNMVMVFGEITTKANVDYEKIVRKTCREIGFVSADVGLDADNCKTAAYGHFGRDDADFTWEVVKPLKSNKVQA
;
A
#
# COMPACT_ATOMS: atom_id res chain seq x y z
N MET A 1 17.54 3.34 -48.54
CA MET A 1 17.41 3.03 -47.10
C MET A 1 16.71 4.19 -46.45
N GLU A 2 15.48 4.01 -45.99
CA GLU A 2 14.78 5.04 -45.19
C GLU A 2 15.47 5.18 -43.83
N LYS A 3 15.74 6.42 -43.43
CA LYS A 3 16.27 6.74 -42.10
C LYS A 3 15.14 6.51 -41.10
N MET A 4 15.29 5.56 -40.18
CA MET A 4 14.44 5.50 -38.99
C MET A 4 14.60 6.80 -38.19
N GLU A 5 13.51 7.51 -37.94
CA GLU A 5 13.52 8.67 -37.06
C GLU A 5 13.75 8.21 -35.61
N SER A 6 14.81 8.73 -34.98
CA SER A 6 15.03 8.55 -33.55
C SER A 6 14.14 9.53 -32.78
N PHE A 7 13.50 9.06 -31.71
CA PHE A 7 12.81 9.91 -30.75
C PHE A 7 13.46 9.80 -29.37
N LEU A 8 13.27 10.81 -28.52
CA LEU A 8 13.75 10.82 -27.14
C LEU A 8 12.62 10.38 -26.21
N PHE A 9 12.94 9.48 -25.28
CA PHE A 9 12.05 9.03 -24.22
C PHE A 9 12.80 9.07 -22.90
N THR A 10 12.14 9.53 -21.85
CA THR A 10 12.70 9.58 -20.50
C THR A 10 11.76 8.89 -19.53
N SER A 11 12.34 8.19 -18.55
CA SER A 11 11.65 7.58 -17.42
C SER A 11 12.43 7.92 -16.15
N GLU A 12 11.74 7.90 -15.02
CA GLU A 12 12.31 8.12 -13.69
C GLU A 12 11.93 6.98 -12.74
N SER A 13 12.60 6.96 -11.59
CA SER A 13 12.31 6.05 -10.49
C SER A 13 12.62 6.77 -9.18
N VAL A 14 12.03 6.27 -8.09
CA VAL A 14 12.25 6.77 -6.74
C VAL A 14 12.74 5.63 -5.85
N ASN A 15 13.50 5.98 -4.81
CA ASN A 15 13.98 4.99 -3.84
C ASN A 15 12.84 4.58 -2.89
N GLU A 16 13.05 3.49 -2.15
CA GLU A 16 12.13 2.99 -1.12
C GLU A 16 11.79 4.02 -0.02
N GLY A 17 12.68 4.97 0.24
CA GLY A 17 12.46 6.07 1.19
C GLY A 17 11.63 7.24 0.66
N HIS A 18 11.24 7.24 -0.62
CA HIS A 18 10.31 8.25 -1.13
C HIS A 18 8.97 8.14 -0.39
N PRO A 19 8.36 9.23 0.10
CA PRO A 19 7.18 9.17 0.97
C PRO A 19 6.02 8.40 0.34
N ASP A 20 5.77 8.56 -0.96
CA ASP A 20 4.72 7.79 -1.64
C ASP A 20 5.06 6.29 -1.70
N LYS A 21 6.33 5.95 -1.96
CA LYS A 21 6.78 4.55 -2.01
C LYS A 21 6.83 3.91 -0.62
N LEU A 22 7.08 4.69 0.42
CA LEU A 22 6.94 4.27 1.82
C LEU A 22 5.48 3.91 2.12
N CYS A 23 4.52 4.73 1.70
CA CYS A 23 3.10 4.43 1.85
C CYS A 23 2.71 3.12 1.15
N ASP A 24 3.14 2.93 -0.11
CA ASP A 24 2.92 1.68 -0.84
C ASP A 24 3.44 0.47 -0.05
N GLN A 25 4.69 0.53 0.43
CA GLN A 25 5.32 -0.58 1.16
C GLN A 25 4.62 -0.88 2.49
N ILE A 26 4.11 0.13 3.19
CA ILE A 26 3.34 -0.07 4.42
C ILE A 26 2.00 -0.72 4.12
N SER A 27 1.28 -0.23 3.10
CA SER A 27 0.01 -0.80 2.66
C SER A 27 0.17 -2.27 2.24
N ASP A 28 1.20 -2.60 1.45
CA ASP A 28 1.49 -3.97 1.03
C ASP A 28 1.92 -4.85 2.22
N ALA A 29 2.72 -4.34 3.17
CA ALA A 29 3.09 -5.10 4.36
C ALA A 29 1.89 -5.47 5.24
N ILE A 30 0.85 -4.62 5.28
CA ILE A 30 -0.40 -4.91 5.97
C ILE A 30 -1.23 -5.94 5.20
N LEU A 31 -1.32 -5.80 3.88
CA LEU A 31 -1.93 -6.82 3.00
C LEU A 31 -1.29 -8.19 3.23
N ASP A 32 0.03 -8.27 3.20
CA ASP A 32 0.79 -9.50 3.42
C ASP A 32 0.49 -10.12 4.79
N ALA A 33 0.47 -9.32 5.85
CA ALA A 33 0.17 -9.80 7.20
C ALA A 33 -1.27 -10.31 7.35
N CYS A 34 -2.22 -9.72 6.62
CA CYS A 34 -3.58 -10.23 6.52
C CYS A 34 -3.61 -11.57 5.77
N LEU A 35 -3.01 -11.64 4.58
CA LEU A 35 -3.03 -12.83 3.72
C LEU A 35 -2.25 -14.01 4.30
N GLU A 36 -1.20 -13.76 5.09
CA GLU A 36 -0.44 -14.79 5.78
C GLU A 36 -1.32 -15.61 6.76
N GLN A 37 -2.28 -14.94 7.40
CA GLN A 37 -3.18 -15.57 8.39
C GLN A 37 -4.54 -15.96 7.80
N ASP A 38 -5.03 -15.21 6.81
CA ASP A 38 -6.33 -15.43 6.15
C ASP A 38 -6.21 -15.14 4.64
N PRO A 39 -6.01 -16.18 3.80
CA PRO A 39 -5.87 -16.02 2.35
C PRO A 39 -7.09 -15.43 1.63
N GLU A 40 -8.26 -15.46 2.27
CA GLU A 40 -9.50 -14.88 1.74
C GLU A 40 -9.71 -13.41 2.19
N SER A 41 -8.70 -12.82 2.83
CA SER A 41 -8.74 -11.42 3.26
C SER A 41 -9.03 -10.50 2.08
N LYS A 42 -9.92 -9.54 2.31
CA LYS A 42 -10.14 -8.43 1.39
C LYS A 42 -9.60 -7.16 2.01
N VAL A 43 -8.62 -6.55 1.35
CA VAL A 43 -7.80 -5.48 1.91
C VAL A 43 -7.74 -4.34 0.90
N ALA A 44 -8.32 -3.20 1.27
CA ALA A 44 -8.12 -1.91 0.64
C ALA A 44 -7.44 -1.02 1.68
N CYS A 45 -6.15 -1.26 1.88
CA CYS A 45 -5.33 -0.57 2.87
C CYS A 45 -4.64 0.63 2.23
N GLU A 46 -5.03 1.83 2.65
CA GLU A 46 -4.45 3.09 2.22
C GLU A 46 -3.49 3.62 3.28
N THR A 47 -2.38 4.18 2.86
CA THR A 47 -1.41 4.80 3.76
C THR A 47 -1.10 6.21 3.29
N CYS A 48 -1.07 7.17 4.23
CA CYS A 48 -0.54 8.50 3.97
C CYS A 48 0.47 8.90 5.05
N THR A 49 1.44 9.71 4.65
CA THR A 49 2.52 10.14 5.54
C THR A 49 2.82 11.61 5.36
N LYS A 50 3.21 12.25 6.46
CA LYS A 50 3.77 13.60 6.49
C LYS A 50 4.67 13.72 7.72
N THR A 51 5.28 14.90 7.91
CA THR A 51 6.16 15.15 9.07
C THR A 51 5.63 14.57 10.38
N ASN A 52 6.42 13.65 10.92
CA ASN A 52 6.22 12.98 12.21
C ASN A 52 4.89 12.21 12.34
N MET A 53 4.32 11.73 11.23
CA MET A 53 3.04 11.02 11.24
C MET A 53 2.93 10.02 10.08
N VAL A 54 2.49 8.81 10.39
CA VAL A 54 1.98 7.82 9.42
C VAL A 54 0.55 7.46 9.80
N MET A 55 -0.36 7.48 8.82
CA MET A 55 -1.74 7.07 9.00
C MET A 55 -2.10 5.98 8.01
N VAL A 56 -2.65 4.90 8.54
CA VAL A 56 -3.25 3.82 7.77
C VAL A 56 -4.76 3.94 7.86
N PHE A 57 -5.44 3.78 6.73
CA PHE A 57 -6.89 3.88 6.63
C PHE A 57 -7.46 2.99 5.51
N GLY A 58 -8.78 2.96 5.38
CA GLY A 58 -9.50 2.18 4.36
C GLY A 58 -10.33 1.04 4.94
N GLU A 59 -10.47 -0.05 4.18
CA GLU A 59 -11.39 -1.15 4.48
C GLU A 59 -10.65 -2.49 4.48
N ILE A 60 -10.78 -3.24 5.59
CA ILE A 60 -10.17 -4.56 5.73
C ILE A 60 -11.20 -5.53 6.30
N THR A 61 -11.54 -6.55 5.53
CA THR A 61 -12.32 -7.71 5.97
C THR A 61 -11.38 -8.92 6.05
N THR A 62 -11.07 -9.38 7.26
CA THR A 62 -10.12 -10.47 7.50
C THR A 62 -10.42 -11.16 8.83
N LYS A 63 -10.04 -12.44 8.94
CA LYS A 63 -9.97 -13.19 10.21
C LYS A 63 -8.60 -13.08 10.89
N ALA A 64 -7.63 -12.45 10.24
CA ALA A 64 -6.29 -12.24 10.77
C ALA A 64 -6.31 -11.33 12.00
N ASN A 65 -5.44 -11.61 12.97
CA ASN A 65 -5.18 -10.69 14.06
C ASN A 65 -3.91 -9.89 13.73
N VAL A 66 -4.09 -8.63 13.31
CA VAL A 66 -3.02 -7.80 12.78
C VAL A 66 -2.76 -6.60 13.69
N ASP A 67 -1.51 -6.45 14.11
CA ASP A 67 -1.03 -5.26 14.81
C ASP A 67 -0.50 -4.24 13.79
N TYR A 68 -1.40 -3.38 13.31
CA TYR A 68 -1.10 -2.40 12.26
C TYR A 68 0.01 -1.43 12.66
N GLU A 69 0.02 -0.96 13.91
CA GLU A 69 1.04 -0.03 14.39
C GLU A 69 2.43 -0.69 14.36
N LYS A 70 2.52 -1.93 14.83
CA LYS A 70 3.78 -2.67 14.81
C LYS A 70 4.32 -2.86 13.39
N ILE A 71 3.45 -3.14 12.43
CA ILE A 71 3.83 -3.27 11.01
C ILE A 71 4.34 -1.94 10.48
N VAL A 72 3.59 -0.84 10.65
CA VAL A 72 4.01 0.51 10.24
C VAL A 72 5.41 0.83 10.77
N ARG A 73 5.65 0.63 12.07
CA ARG A 73 6.95 0.91 12.68
C ARG A 73 8.05 0.00 12.16
N LYS A 74 7.76 -1.28 11.93
CA LYS A 74 8.71 -2.25 11.37
C LYS A 74 9.12 -1.83 9.96
N THR A 75 8.18 -1.58 9.06
CA THR A 75 8.43 -1.21 7.67
C THR A 75 9.24 0.09 7.57
N CYS A 76 8.86 1.13 8.33
CA CYS A 76 9.64 2.38 8.39
C CYS A 76 11.11 2.14 8.82
N ARG A 77 11.32 1.28 9.83
CA ARG A 77 12.66 0.98 10.35
C ARG A 77 13.50 0.19 9.35
N GLU A 78 12.89 -0.76 8.63
CA GLU A 78 13.57 -1.58 7.61
C GLU A 78 14.06 -0.73 6.43
N ILE A 79 13.30 0.31 6.05
CA ILE A 79 13.68 1.30 5.02
C ILE A 79 14.79 2.26 5.53
N GLY A 80 14.95 2.41 6.85
CA GLY A 80 16.00 3.22 7.46
C GLY A 80 15.55 4.51 8.14
N PHE A 81 14.24 4.71 8.35
CA PHE A 81 13.70 5.84 9.12
C PHE A 81 13.88 5.64 10.63
N VAL A 82 15.10 5.82 11.12
CA VAL A 82 15.51 5.52 12.51
C VAL A 82 15.74 6.77 13.38
N SER A 83 15.53 7.97 12.84
CA SER A 83 15.67 9.22 13.59
C SER A 83 14.99 10.40 12.89
N ALA A 84 14.62 11.44 13.64
CA ALA A 84 14.03 12.64 13.05
C ALA A 84 14.96 13.32 12.02
N ASP A 85 16.27 13.19 12.18
CA ASP A 85 17.28 13.79 11.30
C ASP A 85 17.28 13.20 9.88
N VAL A 86 16.83 11.94 9.72
CA VAL A 86 16.66 11.29 8.40
C VAL A 86 15.27 11.52 7.79
N GLY A 87 14.44 12.35 8.43
CA GLY A 87 13.13 12.80 7.94
C GLY A 87 11.92 12.15 8.63
N LEU A 88 12.08 10.96 9.21
CA LEU A 88 11.06 10.27 10.01
C LEU A 88 11.76 9.31 11.00
N ASP A 89 11.18 9.19 12.18
CA ASP A 89 11.63 8.29 13.25
C ASP A 89 10.57 7.21 13.49
N ALA A 90 10.85 5.96 13.12
CA ALA A 90 9.91 4.85 13.25
C ALA A 90 9.48 4.57 14.71
N ASP A 91 10.33 4.91 15.69
CA ASP A 91 10.05 4.66 17.10
C ASP A 91 9.24 5.79 17.73
N ASN A 92 9.40 7.02 17.24
CA ASN A 92 8.78 8.22 17.83
C ASN A 92 7.69 8.89 16.98
N CYS A 93 7.52 8.47 15.72
CA CYS A 93 6.47 9.03 14.87
C CYS A 93 5.08 8.69 15.39
N LYS A 94 4.14 9.63 15.15
CA LYS A 94 2.73 9.40 15.47
C LYS A 94 2.15 8.41 14.48
N THR A 95 1.50 7.38 14.99
CA THR A 95 0.78 6.39 14.19
C THR A 95 -0.72 6.58 14.37
N ALA A 96 -1.47 6.24 13.33
CA ALA A 96 -2.91 6.27 13.32
C ALA A 96 -3.41 5.12 12.46
N ALA A 97 -4.40 4.39 12.96
CA ALA A 97 -5.09 3.33 12.23
C ALA A 97 -6.59 3.63 12.30
N TYR A 98 -7.16 4.14 11.22
CA TYR A 98 -8.56 4.53 11.15
C TYR A 98 -9.22 3.96 9.91
N GLY A 99 -10.14 3.04 10.08
CA GLY A 99 -10.83 2.44 8.96
C GLY A 99 -11.89 1.46 9.42
N HIS A 100 -12.55 0.84 8.46
CA HIS A 100 -13.46 -0.27 8.72
C HIS A 100 -12.67 -1.57 8.75
N PHE A 101 -11.85 -1.73 9.79
CA PHE A 101 -11.03 -2.93 9.99
C PHE A 101 -11.84 -3.95 10.81
N GLY A 102 -12.22 -5.06 10.19
CA GLY A 102 -13.02 -6.11 10.82
C GLY A 102 -14.52 -5.80 10.92
N ARG A 103 -15.06 -4.91 10.07
CA ARG A 103 -16.52 -4.77 9.92
C ARG A 103 -17.07 -5.78 8.92
N ASP A 104 -18.24 -6.32 9.25
CA ASP A 104 -19.08 -7.17 8.39
C ASP A 104 -20.37 -6.43 7.95
N ASP A 105 -20.32 -5.09 7.82
CA ASP A 105 -21.50 -4.27 7.50
C ASP A 105 -22.11 -4.69 6.15
N ALA A 106 -23.42 -4.99 6.15
CA ALA A 106 -24.14 -5.46 4.96
C ALA A 106 -24.18 -4.42 3.81
N ASP A 107 -23.99 -3.14 4.13
CA ASP A 107 -24.04 -2.03 3.18
C ASP A 107 -22.71 -1.80 2.45
N PHE A 108 -21.60 -2.38 2.92
CA PHE A 108 -20.32 -2.33 2.22
C PHE A 108 -20.14 -3.59 1.37
N THR A 109 -20.21 -3.42 0.05
CA THR A 109 -20.02 -4.52 -0.90
C THR A 109 -18.70 -4.36 -1.62
N TRP A 110 -17.88 -5.41 -1.58
CA TRP A 110 -16.69 -5.51 -2.41
C TRP A 110 -17.09 -5.59 -3.88
N GLU A 111 -16.23 -5.05 -4.75
CA GLU A 111 -16.46 -5.13 -6.19
C GLU A 111 -16.61 -6.59 -6.65
N VAL A 112 -17.55 -6.79 -7.58
CA VAL A 112 -17.72 -8.09 -8.25
C VAL A 112 -17.00 -8.01 -9.58
N VAL A 113 -15.96 -8.82 -9.74
CA VAL A 113 -15.18 -8.90 -10.98
C VAL A 113 -16.12 -9.21 -12.15
N LYS A 114 -16.16 -8.31 -13.13
CA LYS A 114 -16.92 -8.53 -14.36
C LYS A 114 -16.10 -9.45 -15.28
N PRO A 115 -16.68 -10.54 -15.82
CA PRO A 115 -16.02 -11.34 -16.84
C PRO A 115 -15.68 -10.46 -18.05
N LEU A 116 -14.40 -10.44 -18.43
CA LEU A 116 -13.98 -9.74 -19.64
C LEU A 116 -14.56 -10.47 -20.85
N LYS A 117 -15.35 -9.76 -21.68
CA LYS A 117 -15.80 -10.28 -22.97
C LYS A 117 -14.59 -10.31 -23.90
N SER A 118 -13.99 -11.48 -24.11
CA SER A 118 -12.93 -11.68 -25.10
C SER A 118 -13.50 -11.67 -26.53
N ASN A 119 -14.00 -10.54 -26.98
CA ASN A 119 -14.35 -10.31 -28.39
C ASN A 119 -13.46 -9.21 -28.96
N LYS A 120 -12.20 -9.54 -29.19
CA LYS A 120 -11.44 -8.89 -30.26
C LYS A 120 -11.35 -9.91 -31.39
N VAL A 121 -12.23 -9.75 -32.38
CA VAL A 121 -11.99 -10.28 -33.72
C VAL A 121 -10.64 -9.69 -34.14
N GLN A 122 -9.66 -10.55 -34.39
CA GLN A 122 -8.41 -10.16 -35.05
C GLN A 122 -8.77 -9.43 -36.34
N ALA A 123 -8.37 -8.16 -36.43
CA ALA A 123 -8.27 -7.44 -37.69
C ALA A 123 -6.86 -7.66 -38.25
#